data_AF-A0A7S2AY40-F1
#
_entry.id   AF-A0A7S2AY40-F1
#
_cell.length_a   1.000
_cell.length_b   1.000
_cell.length_c   1.000
_cell.angle_alpha   90.00
_cell.angle_beta   90.00
_cell.angle_gamma   90.00
#
_symmetry.space_group_name_H-M   'P 1'
#
loop_
_entity.id
_entity.type
_entity.pdbx_description
1 polymer ?
#
loop_
_entity_poly.entity_id
_entity_poly.type
_entity_poly.pdbx_seq_one_letter_code
_entity_poly.pdbx_strand_id
1 'polypeptide(L)'
;DETVPPLFSVLFNFMGIWPAWYAATLLPGASNQKPLPAAPFLAASVAIGMFALSPYLSVREYRGAGSVTQKDLNSVSRWFEGKLNGALLFFGALGLSIFGLTSHGGDVALTFSEFKGIFDTQLFPHATTLDFTALWALSFGVMAEDMERRGMDASKAPLFCALPILGHCTYLLLRSPLPEE
;
A
#
# COMPACT_ATOMS: atom_id res chain seq x y z
N ASP A 1 30.42 2.83 13.51
CA ASP A 1 29.35 3.13 12.54
C ASP A 1 28.08 2.44 12.97
N GLU A 2 27.10 3.21 13.45
CA GLU A 2 25.76 2.70 13.71
C GLU A 2 25.05 2.50 12.37
N THR A 3 25.27 1.34 11.76
CA THR A 3 24.51 0.95 10.57
C THR A 3 23.08 0.63 10.99
N VAL A 4 22.12 1.29 10.36
CA VAL A 4 20.69 1.00 10.57
C VAL A 4 20.41 -0.46 10.20
N PRO A 5 19.75 -1.25 11.08
CA PRO A 5 19.44 -2.65 10.80
C PRO A 5 18.73 -2.82 9.43
N PRO A 6 19.13 -3.80 8.61
CA PRO A 6 18.60 -3.93 7.26
C PRO A 6 17.08 -4.14 7.21
N LEU A 7 16.53 -4.91 8.14
CA LEU A 7 15.08 -5.15 8.21
C LEU A 7 14.29 -3.86 8.51
N PHE A 8 14.82 -2.98 9.36
CA PHE A 8 14.19 -1.68 9.58
C PHE A 8 14.28 -0.80 8.35
N SER A 9 15.40 -0.83 7.64
CA SER A 9 15.55 -0.11 6.36
C SER A 9 14.51 -0.57 5.33
N VAL A 10 14.26 -1.88 5.22
CA VAL A 10 13.20 -2.44 4.36
C VAL A 10 11.82 -1.98 4.80
N LEU A 11 11.49 -2.12 6.08
CA LEU A 11 10.21 -1.70 6.65
C LEU A 11 9.94 -0.21 6.39
N PHE A 12 10.93 0.64 6.63
CA PHE A 12 10.81 2.08 6.42
C PHE A 12 10.62 2.43 4.94
N ASN A 13 11.35 1.78 4.03
CA ASN A 13 11.17 2.03 2.60
C ASN A 13 9.82 1.51 2.06
N PHE A 14 9.27 0.44 2.64
CA PHE A 14 7.90 0.02 2.35
C PHE A 14 6.85 1.07 2.70
N MET A 15 7.11 1.94 3.68
CA MET A 15 6.24 3.09 3.98
C MET A 15 6.12 4.06 2.82
N GLY A 16 7.12 4.15 1.93
CA GLY A 16 7.01 4.94 0.69
C GLY A 16 6.12 4.27 -0.38
N ILE A 17 6.02 2.94 -0.36
CA ILE A 17 5.23 2.16 -1.33
C ILE A 17 3.73 2.18 -0.96
N TRP A 18 3.40 2.15 0.33
CA TRP A 18 2.02 2.13 0.81
C TRP A 18 1.16 3.29 0.27
N PRO A 19 1.54 4.59 0.40
CA PRO A 19 0.78 5.70 -0.15
C PRO A 19 0.53 5.58 -1.65
N ALA A 20 1.52 5.10 -2.42
CA ALA A 20 1.37 4.92 -3.86
C ALA A 20 0.42 3.77 -4.20
N TRP A 21 0.43 2.69 -3.41
CA TRP A 21 -0.56 1.61 -3.55
C TRP A 21 -1.97 2.10 -3.21
N TYR A 22 -2.13 2.84 -2.11
CA TYR A 22 -3.40 3.44 -1.71
C TYR A 22 -3.89 4.47 -2.74
N ALA A 23 -3.00 5.22 -3.37
CA ALA A 23 -3.35 6.12 -4.45
C ALA A 23 -3.86 5.34 -5.69
N ALA A 24 -3.20 4.23 -6.04
CA ALA A 24 -3.60 3.37 -7.16
C ALA A 24 -4.93 2.65 -6.96
N THR A 25 -5.34 2.42 -5.73
CA THR A 25 -6.65 1.82 -5.42
C THR A 25 -7.71 2.87 -5.13
N LEU A 26 -7.41 3.96 -4.42
CA LEU A 26 -8.45 4.92 -4.01
C LEU A 26 -8.73 6.01 -5.05
N LEU A 27 -7.71 6.52 -5.76
CA LEU A 27 -7.89 7.65 -6.68
C LEU A 27 -8.86 7.35 -7.84
N PRO A 28 -8.86 6.15 -8.45
CA PRO A 28 -9.85 5.86 -9.49
C PRO A 28 -11.29 6.05 -9.01
N GLY A 29 -11.60 5.67 -7.77
CA GLY A 29 -12.90 5.86 -7.14
C GLY A 29 -13.21 7.29 -6.65
N ALA A 30 -12.20 8.16 -6.57
CA ALA A 30 -12.28 9.37 -5.76
C ALA A 30 -13.02 10.56 -6.40
N SER A 31 -13.43 10.44 -7.68
CA SER A 31 -14.15 11.52 -8.37
C SER A 31 -15.48 11.80 -7.67
N ASN A 32 -15.73 13.03 -7.23
CA ASN A 32 -16.93 13.40 -6.45
C ASN A 32 -17.10 12.63 -5.13
N GLN A 33 -16.03 12.12 -4.52
CA GLN A 33 -16.08 11.45 -3.22
C GLN A 33 -16.62 12.39 -2.12
N LYS A 34 -17.53 11.88 -1.28
CA LYS A 34 -18.04 12.58 -0.11
C LYS A 34 -17.75 11.80 1.17
N PRO A 35 -17.74 12.46 2.35
CA PRO A 35 -17.75 13.92 2.55
C PRO A 35 -16.38 14.58 2.31
N LEU A 36 -15.31 13.79 2.24
CA LEU A 36 -13.93 14.27 2.14
C LEU A 36 -13.30 13.87 0.79
N PRO A 37 -12.54 14.76 0.15
CA PRO A 37 -11.76 14.40 -1.04
C PRO A 37 -10.57 13.51 -0.66
N ALA A 38 -10.23 12.53 -1.49
CA ALA A 38 -9.13 11.59 -1.20
C ALA A 38 -7.73 12.23 -1.24
N ALA A 39 -7.50 13.14 -2.19
CA ALA A 39 -6.17 13.61 -2.56
C ALA A 39 -5.36 14.24 -1.40
N PRO A 40 -5.93 15.12 -0.54
CA PRO A 40 -5.18 15.69 0.58
C PRO A 40 -4.70 14.63 1.59
N PHE A 41 -5.54 13.64 1.88
CA PHE A 41 -5.20 12.58 2.84
C PHE A 41 -4.19 11.59 2.27
N LEU A 42 -4.29 11.27 0.98
CA LEU A 42 -3.28 10.49 0.25
C LEU A 42 -1.93 11.22 0.22
N ALA A 43 -1.91 12.52 -0.12
CA ALA A 43 -0.69 13.30 -0.12
C ALA A 43 -0.07 13.41 1.28
N ALA A 44 -0.87 13.66 2.30
CA ALA A 44 -0.39 13.71 3.69
C ALA A 44 0.11 12.36 4.20
N SER A 45 -0.43 11.24 3.70
CA SER A 45 0.02 9.89 4.07
C SER A 45 1.47 9.58 3.66
N VAL A 46 2.04 10.33 2.72
CA VAL A 46 3.47 10.24 2.39
C VAL A 46 4.36 10.69 3.57
N ALA A 47 3.88 11.65 4.37
CA ALA A 47 4.64 12.19 5.49
C ALA A 47 4.31 11.50 6.82
N ILE A 48 3.03 11.23 7.08
CA ILE A 48 2.55 10.75 8.39
C ILE A 48 1.73 9.45 8.31
N GLY A 49 1.77 8.76 7.17
CA GLY A 49 1.22 7.42 7.01
C GLY A 49 -0.27 7.30 7.31
N MET A 50 -0.63 6.26 8.06
CA MET A 50 -2.01 5.92 8.40
C MET A 50 -2.70 7.00 9.23
N PHE A 51 -1.96 7.82 10.00
CA PHE A 51 -2.55 8.92 10.75
C PHE A 51 -3.22 9.95 9.82
N ALA A 52 -2.64 10.20 8.65
CA ALA A 52 -3.30 11.02 7.63
C ALA A 52 -4.43 10.26 6.94
N LEU A 53 -4.26 8.99 6.62
CA LEU A 53 -5.22 8.29 5.77
C LEU A 53 -6.50 7.84 6.51
N SER A 54 -6.42 7.66 7.84
CA SER A 54 -7.48 7.04 8.63
C SER A 54 -8.78 7.87 8.72
N PRO A 55 -8.76 9.21 8.89
CA PRO A 55 -9.99 9.99 8.87
C PRO A 55 -10.74 9.85 7.55
N TYR A 56 -10.00 9.85 6.43
CA TYR A 56 -10.57 9.63 5.10
C TYR A 56 -11.20 8.24 4.99
N LEU A 57 -10.47 7.17 5.30
CA LEU A 57 -11.00 5.80 5.20
C LEU A 57 -12.24 5.56 6.08
N SER A 58 -12.35 6.26 7.21
CA SER A 58 -13.44 6.07 8.16
C SER A 58 -14.77 6.68 7.73
N VAL A 59 -14.73 7.75 6.93
CA VAL A 59 -15.95 8.52 6.58
C VAL A 59 -16.31 8.47 5.11
N ARG A 60 -15.38 8.02 4.25
CA ARG A 60 -15.58 7.97 2.81
C ARG A 60 -16.75 7.04 2.45
N GLU A 61 -17.50 7.41 1.42
CA GLU A 61 -18.50 6.52 0.83
C GLU A 61 -17.85 5.26 0.23
N TYR A 62 -18.55 4.13 0.34
CA TYR A 62 -18.20 2.90 -0.37
C TYR A 62 -18.53 3.03 -1.86
N ARG A 63 -17.58 2.70 -2.73
CA ARG A 63 -17.73 2.77 -4.19
C ARG A 63 -17.27 1.48 -4.86
N GLY A 64 -18.15 0.48 -4.85
CA GLY A 64 -17.97 -0.82 -5.51
C GLY A 64 -18.40 -0.84 -6.98
N ALA A 65 -18.96 -1.97 -7.42
CA ALA A 65 -19.30 -2.23 -8.83
C ALA A 65 -20.16 -1.12 -9.48
N GLY A 66 -19.82 -0.76 -10.74
CA GLY A 66 -20.57 0.21 -11.54
C GLY A 66 -20.46 1.67 -11.10
N SER A 67 -19.61 1.98 -10.12
CA SER A 67 -19.46 3.35 -9.60
C SER A 67 -18.56 4.26 -10.44
N VAL A 68 -17.65 3.70 -11.22
CA VAL A 68 -16.60 4.43 -11.96
C VAL A 68 -16.21 3.69 -13.24
N THR A 69 -15.94 4.48 -14.28
CA THR A 69 -15.42 4.03 -15.58
C THR A 69 -14.03 4.62 -15.85
N GLN A 70 -13.34 4.13 -16.89
CA GLN A 70 -12.07 4.73 -17.32
C GLN A 70 -12.21 6.20 -17.78
N LYS A 71 -13.39 6.60 -18.27
CA LYS A 71 -13.65 7.97 -18.73
C LYS A 71 -13.68 8.98 -17.59
N ASP A 72 -14.03 8.53 -16.39
CA ASP A 72 -14.12 9.38 -15.19
C ASP A 72 -12.75 9.71 -14.58
N LEU A 73 -11.68 9.04 -15.03
CA LEU A 73 -10.34 9.22 -14.47
C LEU A 73 -9.71 10.55 -14.92
N ASN A 74 -9.20 11.30 -13.94
CA ASN A 74 -8.31 12.43 -14.23
C ASN A 74 -6.88 11.93 -14.54
N SER A 75 -6.00 12.83 -14.99
CA SER A 75 -4.63 12.45 -15.41
C SER A 75 -3.80 11.81 -14.30
N VAL A 76 -3.97 12.23 -13.05
CA VAL A 76 -3.27 11.64 -11.90
C VAL A 76 -3.76 10.22 -11.65
N SER A 77 -5.08 10.02 -11.64
CA SER A 77 -5.70 8.70 -11.45
C SER A 77 -5.29 7.74 -12.57
N ARG A 78 -5.21 8.22 -13.82
CA ARG A 78 -4.70 7.43 -14.96
C ARG A 78 -3.25 6.99 -14.78
N TRP A 79 -2.38 7.84 -14.24
CA TRP A 79 -0.99 7.48 -13.97
C TRP A 79 -0.90 6.33 -12.96
N PHE A 80 -1.60 6.47 -11.83
CA PHE A 80 -1.64 5.45 -10.80
C PHE A 80 -2.35 4.16 -11.23
N GLU A 81 -3.31 4.27 -12.14
CA GLU A 81 -3.99 3.14 -12.78
C GLU A 81 -3.08 2.33 -13.72
N GLY A 82 -2.07 2.97 -14.30
CA GLY A 82 -1.20 2.37 -15.30
C GLY A 82 -0.41 1.15 -14.79
N LYS A 83 -0.22 0.16 -15.67
CA LYS A 83 0.58 -1.05 -15.38
C LYS A 83 2.03 -0.74 -15.01
N LEU A 84 2.60 0.36 -15.52
CA LEU A 84 3.94 0.80 -15.17
C LEU A 84 4.06 1.14 -13.68
N ASN A 85 3.07 1.84 -13.11
CA ASN A 85 3.04 2.12 -11.68
C ASN A 85 3.02 0.82 -10.87
N GLY A 86 2.12 -0.11 -11.21
CA GLY A 86 2.08 -1.44 -10.58
C GLY A 86 3.42 -2.20 -10.66
N ALA A 87 4.09 -2.16 -11.81
CA ALA A 87 5.38 -2.80 -12.02
C ALA A 87 6.50 -2.16 -11.19
N LEU A 88 6.58 -0.82 -11.17
CA LEU A 88 7.57 -0.09 -10.36
C LEU A 88 7.40 -0.41 -8.87
N LEU A 89 6.16 -0.42 -8.37
CA LEU A 89 5.88 -0.75 -6.98
C LEU A 89 6.24 -2.22 -6.68
N PHE A 90 5.89 -3.16 -7.57
CA PHE A 90 6.21 -4.58 -7.39
C PHE A 90 7.71 -4.84 -7.38
N PHE A 91 8.46 -4.33 -8.37
CA PHE A 91 9.90 -4.55 -8.43
C PHE A 91 10.65 -3.78 -7.34
N GLY A 92 10.19 -2.59 -6.95
CA GLY A 92 10.72 -1.88 -5.80
C GLY A 92 10.53 -2.69 -4.51
N ALA A 93 9.33 -3.20 -4.27
CA ALA A 93 9.04 -4.05 -3.13
C ALA A 93 9.84 -5.35 -3.12
N LEU A 94 9.97 -5.99 -4.28
CA LEU A 94 10.73 -7.22 -4.46
C LEU A 94 12.22 -6.99 -4.21
N GLY A 95 12.78 -5.91 -4.76
CA GLY A 95 14.18 -5.54 -4.55
C GLY A 95 14.50 -5.28 -3.09
N LEU A 96 13.64 -4.55 -2.37
CA LEU A 96 13.77 -4.34 -0.93
C LEU A 96 13.66 -5.64 -0.14
N SER A 97 12.73 -6.52 -0.53
CA SER A 97 12.58 -7.84 0.12
C SER A 97 13.83 -8.70 -0.07
N ILE A 98 14.39 -8.75 -1.28
CA ILE A 98 15.64 -9.45 -1.58
C ILE A 98 16.79 -8.84 -0.79
N PHE A 99 16.90 -7.51 -0.75
CA PHE A 99 17.91 -6.82 0.06
C PHE A 99 17.83 -7.24 1.53
N GLY A 100 16.65 -7.19 2.14
CA GLY A 100 16.46 -7.60 3.54
C GLY A 100 16.81 -9.07 3.80
N LEU A 101 16.45 -9.97 2.89
CA LEU A 101 16.71 -11.41 3.03
C LEU A 101 18.17 -11.80 2.78
N THR A 102 18.86 -11.09 1.88
CA THR A 102 20.26 -11.36 1.51
C THR A 102 21.25 -10.59 2.38
N SER A 103 20.77 -9.66 3.19
CA SER A 103 21.58 -8.96 4.19
C SER A 103 22.25 -9.95 5.14
N HIS A 104 23.41 -9.57 5.66
CA HIS A 104 24.25 -10.44 6.51
C HIS A 104 24.56 -11.82 5.90
N GLY A 105 24.63 -11.93 4.57
CA GLY A 105 24.90 -13.20 3.88
C GLY A 105 23.74 -14.20 3.95
N GLY A 106 22.52 -13.73 4.22
CA GLY A 106 21.34 -14.60 4.37
C GLY A 106 21.05 -15.04 5.81
N ASP A 107 21.77 -14.51 6.80
CA ASP A 107 21.48 -14.76 8.20
C ASP A 107 20.23 -13.97 8.65
N VAL A 108 19.07 -14.60 8.44
CA VAL A 108 17.77 -14.04 8.82
C VAL A 108 17.64 -13.91 10.33
N ALA A 109 18.27 -14.81 11.11
CA ALA A 109 18.18 -14.77 12.56
C ALA A 109 18.92 -13.55 13.12
N LEU A 110 20.12 -13.28 12.62
CA LEU A 110 20.87 -12.07 12.97
C LEU A 110 20.11 -10.80 12.57
N THR A 111 19.62 -10.77 11.33
CA THR A 111 18.86 -9.63 10.78
C THR A 111 17.63 -9.30 11.65
N PHE A 112 16.92 -10.32 12.13
CA PHE A 112 15.78 -10.16 13.02
C PHE A 112 16.20 -9.75 14.44
N SER A 113 17.30 -10.30 14.96
CA SER A 113 17.83 -9.95 16.28
C SER A 113 18.23 -8.47 16.36
N GLU A 114 18.88 -7.94 15.32
CA GLU A 114 19.24 -6.52 15.25
C GLU A 114 18.02 -5.61 15.20
N PHE A 115 17.01 -5.98 14.41
CA PHE A 115 15.74 -5.28 14.37
C PHE A 115 15.05 -5.29 15.74
N LYS A 116 15.01 -6.44 16.42
CA LYS A 116 14.43 -6.56 17.76
C LYS A 116 15.14 -5.64 18.76
N GLY A 117 16.47 -5.55 18.69
CA GLY A 117 17.26 -4.68 19.56
C GLY A 117 16.85 -3.20 19.45
N ILE A 118 16.69 -2.69 18.23
CA ILE A 118 16.22 -1.30 18.03
C ILE A 118 14.73 -1.14 18.29
N PHE A 119 13.93 -2.17 18.02
CA PHE A 119 12.50 -2.16 18.32
C PHE A 119 12.31 -1.97 19.81
N ASP A 120 12.90 -2.81 20.66
CA ASP A 120 12.69 -2.76 22.12
C ASP A 120 13.23 -1.48 22.80
N THR A 121 14.12 -0.72 22.14
CA THR A 121 14.83 0.42 22.77
C THR A 121 14.44 1.77 22.19
N GLN A 122 13.85 1.83 21.01
CA GLN A 122 13.57 3.08 20.30
C GLN A 122 12.10 3.20 19.89
N LEU A 123 11.52 4.40 20.07
CA LEU A 123 10.13 4.67 19.71
C LEU A 123 9.89 4.62 18.19
N PHE A 124 10.87 5.03 17.39
CA PHE A 124 10.69 5.21 15.95
C PHE A 124 10.44 3.89 15.19
N PRO A 125 11.21 2.80 15.42
CA PRO A 125 10.87 1.48 14.87
C PRO A 125 9.50 0.99 15.30
N HIS A 126 9.13 1.14 16.58
CA HIS A 126 7.80 0.77 17.08
C HIS A 126 6.68 1.48 16.32
N ALA A 127 6.75 2.81 16.25
CA ALA A 127 5.73 3.62 15.57
C ALA A 127 5.62 3.25 14.08
N THR A 128 6.76 3.03 13.41
CA THR A 128 6.81 2.64 12.00
C THR A 128 6.18 1.26 11.77
N THR A 129 6.46 0.28 12.63
CA THR A 129 5.84 -1.05 12.54
C THR A 129 4.34 -1.01 12.77
N LEU A 130 3.86 -0.22 13.73
CA LEU A 130 2.44 -0.04 13.98
C LEU A 130 1.74 0.60 12.78
N ASP A 131 2.34 1.66 12.22
CA ASP A 131 1.81 2.36 11.06
C ASP A 131 1.75 1.44 9.83
N PHE A 132 2.82 0.69 9.55
CA PHE A 132 2.86 -0.34 8.52
C PHE A 132 1.75 -1.38 8.70
N THR A 133 1.57 -1.88 9.92
CA THR A 133 0.57 -2.91 10.23
C THR A 133 -0.84 -2.37 10.07
N ALA A 134 -1.09 -1.11 10.44
CA ALA A 134 -2.37 -0.46 10.27
C ALA A 134 -2.71 -0.21 8.79
N LEU A 135 -1.74 0.26 7.99
CA LEU A 135 -1.87 0.37 6.54
C LEU A 135 -2.17 -0.98 5.90
N TRP A 136 -1.53 -2.05 6.36
CA TRP A 136 -1.77 -3.40 5.87
C TRP A 136 -3.13 -3.97 6.28
N ALA A 137 -3.57 -3.73 7.52
CA ALA A 137 -4.86 -4.23 7.98
C ALA A 137 -6.03 -3.53 7.27
N LEU A 138 -5.95 -2.21 7.10
CA LEU A 138 -7.02 -1.40 6.52
C LEU A 138 -7.09 -1.49 4.99
N SER A 139 -6.03 -1.96 4.33
CA SER A 139 -6.01 -2.12 2.88
C SER A 139 -6.95 -3.24 2.41
N PHE A 140 -7.32 -4.18 3.27
CA PHE A 140 -8.22 -5.28 2.94
C PHE A 140 -9.55 -4.80 2.33
N GLY A 141 -10.26 -3.92 3.06
CA GLY A 141 -11.53 -3.38 2.59
C GLY A 141 -11.38 -2.52 1.34
N VAL A 142 -10.26 -1.78 1.25
CA VAL A 142 -9.95 -0.94 0.07
C VAL A 142 -9.68 -1.79 -1.17
N MET A 143 -8.98 -2.91 -1.02
CA MET A 143 -8.71 -3.83 -2.13
C MET A 143 -9.96 -4.58 -2.55
N ALA A 144 -10.78 -5.04 -1.60
CA ALA A 144 -12.06 -5.67 -1.90
C ALA A 144 -12.96 -4.74 -2.71
N GLU A 145 -13.05 -3.46 -2.31
CA GLU A 145 -13.79 -2.44 -3.06
C GLU A 145 -13.21 -2.20 -4.45
N ASP A 146 -11.87 -2.13 -4.60
CA ASP A 146 -11.24 -1.99 -5.91
C ASP A 146 -11.52 -3.20 -6.82
N MET A 147 -11.57 -4.41 -6.25
CA MET A 147 -11.96 -5.61 -6.98
C MET A 147 -13.41 -5.51 -7.48
N GLU A 148 -14.35 -5.10 -6.63
CA GLU A 148 -15.75 -4.96 -7.04
C GLU A 148 -15.92 -3.93 -8.16
N ARG A 149 -15.23 -2.79 -8.10
CA ARG A 149 -15.26 -1.78 -9.18
C ARG A 149 -14.84 -2.34 -10.53
N ARG A 150 -13.98 -3.36 -10.53
CA ARG A 150 -13.41 -3.99 -11.73
C ARG A 150 -14.17 -5.26 -12.13
N GLY A 151 -15.29 -5.57 -11.48
CA GLY A 151 -16.03 -6.81 -11.68
C GLY A 151 -15.25 -8.06 -11.29
N MET A 152 -14.23 -7.92 -10.41
CA MET A 152 -13.48 -9.04 -9.87
C MET A 152 -14.16 -9.58 -8.60
N ASP A 153 -13.89 -10.84 -8.29
CA ASP A 153 -14.38 -11.49 -7.08
C ASP A 153 -13.66 -10.94 -5.82
N ALA A 154 -14.36 -10.10 -5.07
CA ALA A 154 -13.84 -9.44 -3.86
C ALA A 154 -13.50 -10.42 -2.73
N SER A 155 -14.05 -11.64 -2.73
CA SER A 155 -13.70 -12.65 -1.72
C SER A 155 -12.25 -13.14 -1.86
N LYS A 156 -11.57 -12.78 -2.96
CA LYS A 156 -10.14 -13.06 -3.20
C LYS A 156 -9.20 -12.01 -2.62
N ALA A 157 -9.70 -10.88 -2.12
CA ALA A 157 -8.87 -9.87 -1.45
C ALA A 157 -7.95 -10.45 -0.35
N PRO A 158 -8.37 -11.41 0.51
CA PRO A 158 -7.50 -11.96 1.55
C PRO A 158 -6.26 -12.66 0.97
N LEU A 159 -6.37 -13.26 -0.21
CA LEU A 159 -5.25 -13.95 -0.86
C LEU A 159 -4.11 -12.99 -1.19
N PHE A 160 -4.44 -11.80 -1.70
CA PHE A 160 -3.47 -10.76 -1.99
C PHE A 160 -3.00 -10.03 -0.73
N CYS A 161 -3.82 -9.98 0.32
CA CYS A 161 -3.40 -9.44 1.61
C CYS A 161 -2.45 -10.36 2.38
N ALA A 162 -2.44 -11.67 2.11
CA ALA A 162 -1.68 -12.65 2.90
C ALA A 162 -0.17 -12.40 2.91
N LEU A 163 0.37 -11.91 1.80
CA LEU A 163 1.70 -11.32 1.73
C LEU A 163 1.50 -9.80 1.70
N PRO A 164 2.08 -9.00 2.63
CA PRO A 164 1.88 -7.55 2.74
C PRO A 164 2.13 -6.76 1.43
N ILE A 165 3.07 -5.82 1.38
CA ILE A 165 3.32 -5.00 0.18
C ILE A 165 3.44 -5.84 -1.11
N LEU A 166 4.10 -7.00 -1.06
CA LEU A 166 4.28 -7.84 -2.25
C LEU A 166 2.95 -8.31 -2.85
N GLY A 167 2.03 -8.87 -2.05
CA GLY A 167 0.74 -9.32 -2.54
C GLY A 167 -0.14 -8.16 -3.03
N HIS A 168 -0.04 -7.00 -2.37
CA HIS A 168 -0.70 -5.76 -2.77
C HIS A 168 -0.21 -5.26 -4.13
N CYS A 169 1.11 -5.28 -4.37
CA CYS A 169 1.68 -4.91 -5.66
C CYS A 169 1.38 -5.96 -6.75
N THR A 170 1.37 -7.26 -6.40
CA THR A 170 0.93 -8.31 -7.32
C THR A 170 -0.52 -8.10 -7.75
N TYR A 171 -1.40 -7.69 -6.83
CA TYR A 171 -2.76 -7.32 -7.18
C TYR A 171 -2.81 -6.21 -8.23
N LEU A 172 -2.02 -5.13 -8.09
CA LEU A 172 -1.98 -4.06 -9.09
C LEU A 172 -1.56 -4.54 -10.49
N LEU A 173 -0.73 -5.59 -10.58
CA LEU A 173 -0.31 -6.18 -11.85
C LEU A 173 -1.38 -7.09 -12.47
N LEU A 174 -2.15 -7.79 -11.63
CA LEU A 174 -3.11 -8.81 -12.06
C LEU A 174 -4.56 -8.30 -12.15
N ARG A 175 -4.87 -7.15 -11.55
CA ARG A 175 -6.23 -6.61 -11.55
C ARG A 175 -6.70 -6.30 -12.97
N SER A 176 -7.97 -6.57 -13.23
CA SER A 176 -8.63 -6.20 -14.47
C SER A 176 -8.64 -4.67 -14.64
N PRO A 177 -8.57 -4.15 -15.86
CA PRO A 177 -8.80 -2.72 -16.09
C PRO A 177 -10.23 -2.34 -15.64
N LEU A 178 -10.44 -1.06 -15.35
CA LEU A 178 -11.79 -0.54 -15.10
C LEU A 178 -12.67 -0.67 -16.35
N PRO A 179 -14.01 -0.74 -16.21
CA PRO A 179 -14.93 -0.70 -17.33
C PRO A 179 -14.72 0.54 -18.22
N GLU A 180 -14.89 0.40 -19.53
CA GLU A 180 -14.72 1.49 -20.49
C GLU A 180 -15.91 2.48 -20.49
N GLU A 181 -17.12 1.99 -20.17
CA GLU A 181 -18.40 2.72 -20.11
C GLU A 181 -19.25 2.28 -18.92
#